data_AF-A0A2G9PMX3-F1
#
_entry.id   AF-A0A2G9PMX3-F1
#
_cell.length_a   1.000
_cell.length_b   1.000
_cell.length_c   1.000
_cell.angle_alpha   90.00
_cell.angle_beta   90.00
_cell.angle_gamma   90.00
#
_symmetry.space_group_name_H-M   'P 1'
#
loop_
_entity.id
_entity.type
_entity.pdbx_description
1 polymer ?
#
loop_
_entity_poly.entity_id
_entity_poly.type
_entity_poly.pdbx_seq_one_letter_code
_entity_poly.pdbx_strand_id
1 'polypeptide(L)'
;MDPTVLINRAKKKISRFCMDECHAYCCRKGSMKITDEEFDLVTHSHGALRPEKGADGKFSLFFQGHCPALTDDNMCMVHKDKKRPRICSDFPIFLIDGNVAVSKDCTAVMQGILFPYLKELQMAGYRIAYF
;
A
#
# COMPACT_ATOMS: atom_id res chain seq x y z
N MET A 1 12.02 10.35 18.34
CA MET A 1 12.37 9.24 17.44
C MET A 1 11.68 9.52 16.11
N ASP A 2 12.39 9.42 14.98
CA ASP A 2 11.80 9.67 13.66
C ASP A 2 10.74 8.58 13.34
N PRO A 3 9.46 8.93 13.11
CA PRO A 3 8.41 7.96 12.81
C PRO A 3 8.70 7.16 11.54
N THR A 4 9.44 7.75 10.60
CA THR A 4 9.85 7.12 9.35
C THR A 4 10.69 5.88 9.61
N VAL A 5 11.55 5.89 10.64
CA VAL A 5 12.39 4.74 11.01
C VAL A 5 11.52 3.59 11.52
N LEU A 6 10.56 3.87 12.41
CA LEU A 6 9.64 2.88 12.96
C LEU A 6 8.74 2.29 11.86
N ILE A 7 8.18 3.14 11.00
CA ILE A 7 7.34 2.74 9.89
C ILE A 7 8.14 1.88 8.90
N ASN A 8 9.39 2.24 8.58
CA ASN A 8 10.23 1.46 7.69
C ASN A 8 10.60 0.10 8.29
N ARG A 9 10.84 0.02 9.61
CA ARG A 9 11.04 -1.27 10.30
C ARG A 9 9.79 -2.14 10.20
N ALA A 10 8.62 -1.55 10.45
CA ALA A 10 7.33 -2.24 10.33
C ALA A 10 7.11 -2.76 8.90
N LYS A 11 7.31 -1.91 7.88
CA LYS A 11 7.21 -2.26 6.46
C LYS A 11 8.18 -3.37 6.06
N LYS A 12 9.42 -3.36 6.56
CA LYS A 12 10.40 -4.42 6.27
C LYS A 12 9.96 -5.77 6.85
N LYS A 13 9.41 -5.78 8.07
CA LYS A 13 8.89 -7.01 8.70
C LYS A 13 7.68 -7.56 7.94
N ILE A 14 6.77 -6.69 7.53
CA ILE A 14 5.62 -7.07 6.69
C ILE A 14 6.07 -7.56 5.32
N SER A 15 7.06 -6.90 4.69
CA SER A 15 7.49 -7.28 3.34
C SER A 15 7.88 -8.75 3.29
N ARG A 16 8.54 -9.28 4.33
CA ARG A 16 8.82 -10.71 4.43
C ARG A 16 7.53 -11.55 4.52
N PHE A 17 6.60 -11.19 5.40
CA PHE A 17 5.30 -11.86 5.53
C PHE A 17 4.49 -11.85 4.22
N CYS A 18 4.48 -10.72 3.51
CA CYS A 18 3.80 -10.57 2.22
C CYS A 18 4.34 -11.55 1.16
N MET A 19 5.64 -11.77 1.13
CA MET A 19 6.32 -12.63 0.16
C MET A 19 6.20 -14.11 0.53
N ASP A 20 6.48 -14.41 1.80
CA ASP A 20 6.71 -15.78 2.27
C ASP A 20 5.42 -16.48 2.72
N GLU A 21 4.45 -15.74 3.26
CA GLU A 21 3.26 -16.31 3.92
C GLU A 21 1.96 -15.90 3.24
N CYS A 22 1.79 -14.60 2.99
CA CYS A 22 0.54 -14.10 2.42
C CYS A 22 0.47 -14.29 0.91
N HIS A 23 1.63 -14.52 0.25
CA HIS A 23 1.81 -14.51 -1.21
C HIS A 23 1.13 -13.30 -1.90
N ALA A 24 1.01 -12.21 -1.14
CA ALA A 24 0.15 -11.08 -1.43
C ALA A 24 1.00 -9.85 -1.61
N TYR A 25 1.58 -9.74 -2.80
CA TYR A 25 2.47 -8.64 -3.16
C TYR A 25 1.73 -7.29 -3.22
N CYS A 26 0.41 -7.30 -3.34
CA CYS A 26 -0.40 -6.08 -3.53
C CYS A 26 -1.84 -6.15 -2.97
N CYS A 27 -2.22 -7.21 -2.24
CA CYS A 27 -3.63 -7.52 -2.01
C CYS A 27 -4.41 -6.45 -1.24
N ARG A 28 -5.58 -6.10 -1.80
CA ARG A 28 -6.69 -5.39 -1.13
C ARG A 28 -6.42 -3.95 -0.69
N LYS A 29 -5.61 -3.21 -1.45
CA LYS A 29 -5.41 -1.76 -1.24
C LYS A 29 -6.69 -0.92 -1.46
N GLY A 30 -7.81 -1.52 -1.89
CA GLY A 30 -9.07 -0.83 -2.13
C GLY A 30 -8.98 0.10 -3.35
N SER A 31 -9.11 1.40 -3.11
CA SER A 31 -8.82 2.44 -4.12
C SER A 31 -7.45 3.08 -3.90
N MET A 32 -6.82 3.49 -4.99
CA MET A 32 -5.58 4.26 -4.97
C MET A 32 -5.71 5.51 -5.82
N LYS A 33 -5.24 6.64 -5.28
CA LYS A 33 -5.05 7.86 -6.06
C LYS A 33 -3.73 7.81 -6.81
N ILE A 34 -3.76 7.83 -8.13
CA ILE A 34 -2.58 7.68 -8.99
C ILE A 34 -2.56 8.70 -10.13
N THR A 35 -1.36 9.06 -10.61
CA THR A 35 -1.18 9.92 -11.80
C THR A 35 -1.42 9.16 -13.11
N ASP A 36 -1.35 9.85 -14.26
CA ASP A 36 -1.41 9.19 -15.57
C ASP A 36 -0.28 8.19 -15.77
N GLU A 37 0.94 8.58 -15.43
CA GLU A 37 2.11 7.72 -15.60
C GLU A 37 2.04 6.48 -14.70
N GLU A 38 1.57 6.68 -13.46
CA GLU A 38 1.32 5.61 -12.51
C GLU A 38 0.18 4.69 -12.96
N PHE A 39 -0.87 5.22 -13.58
CA PHE A 39 -1.97 4.44 -14.14
C PHE A 39 -1.48 3.53 -15.27
N ASP A 40 -0.74 4.08 -16.23
CA ASP A 40 -0.20 3.30 -17.35
C ASP A 40 0.75 2.21 -16.86
N LEU A 41 1.59 2.54 -15.88
CA LEU A 41 2.50 1.58 -15.27
C LEU A 41 1.76 0.42 -14.58
N VAL A 42 0.72 0.71 -13.78
CA VAL A 42 -0.01 -0.32 -13.02
C VAL A 42 -0.94 -1.15 -13.91
N THR A 43 -1.56 -0.54 -14.91
CA THR A 43 -2.53 -1.22 -15.79
C THR A 43 -1.89 -1.85 -17.02
N HIS A 44 -0.57 -1.66 -17.19
CA HIS A 44 0.18 -2.11 -18.38
C HIS A 44 -0.47 -1.69 -19.69
N SER A 45 -1.21 -0.58 -19.68
CA SER A 45 -1.98 -0.06 -20.82
C SER A 45 -2.89 -1.10 -21.50
N HIS A 46 -3.39 -2.12 -20.77
CA HIS A 46 -4.24 -3.20 -21.29
C HIS A 46 -5.67 -2.76 -21.67
N GLY A 47 -5.84 -1.54 -22.18
CA GLY A 47 -7.16 -1.00 -22.55
C GLY A 47 -8.09 -0.78 -21.34
N ALA A 48 -7.55 -0.76 -20.12
CA ALA A 48 -8.33 -0.41 -18.93
C ALA A 48 -8.93 0.99 -19.11
N LEU A 49 -10.25 1.11 -18.95
CA LEU A 49 -10.93 2.39 -19.02
C LEU A 49 -10.33 3.34 -17.98
N ARG A 50 -9.80 4.48 -18.45
CA ARG A 50 -9.31 5.52 -17.55
C ARG A 50 -10.51 6.10 -16.79
N PRO A 51 -10.51 6.06 -15.45
CA PRO A 51 -11.54 6.73 -14.67
C PRO A 51 -11.52 8.24 -14.95
N GLU A 52 -12.55 8.96 -14.54
CA GLU A 52 -12.46 10.43 -14.51
C GLU A 52 -11.41 10.88 -13.49
N LYS A 53 -10.67 11.94 -13.84
CA LYS A 53 -9.72 12.57 -12.91
C LYS A 53 -10.49 13.37 -11.87
N GLY A 54 -10.04 13.27 -10.63
CA GLY A 54 -10.49 14.18 -9.58
C GLY A 54 -9.96 15.61 -9.81
N ALA A 55 -10.47 16.56 -9.01
CA ALA A 55 -10.00 17.95 -9.01
C ALA A 55 -8.51 18.09 -8.66
N ASP A 56 -7.90 17.07 -8.05
CA ASP A 56 -6.46 16.97 -7.77
C ASP A 56 -5.62 16.46 -8.96
N GLY A 57 -6.24 16.26 -10.12
CA GLY A 57 -5.60 15.78 -11.35
C GLY A 57 -5.25 14.28 -11.32
N LYS A 58 -5.70 13.52 -10.32
CA LYS A 58 -5.39 12.10 -10.15
C LYS A 58 -6.60 11.21 -10.41
N PHE A 59 -6.34 9.96 -10.82
CA PHE A 59 -7.35 8.92 -10.94
C PHE A 59 -7.57 8.23 -9.61
N SER A 60 -8.81 7.86 -9.32
CA SER A 60 -9.11 6.89 -8.27
C SER A 60 -9.22 5.50 -8.90
N LEU A 61 -8.13 4.73 -8.87
CA LEU A 61 -8.11 3.35 -9.35
C LEU A 61 -8.67 2.44 -8.26
N PHE A 62 -9.86 1.87 -8.47
CA PHE A 62 -10.43 0.87 -7.58
C PHE A 62 -10.07 -0.54 -8.06
N PHE A 63 -9.49 -1.35 -7.18
CA PHE A 63 -9.20 -2.74 -7.48
C PHE A 63 -10.46 -3.59 -7.29
N GLN A 64 -11.16 -3.90 -8.39
CA GLN A 64 -12.27 -4.84 -8.39
C GLN A 64 -11.76 -6.29 -8.20
N GLY A 65 -11.28 -6.60 -6.99
CA GLY A 65 -10.84 -7.93 -6.59
C GLY A 65 -9.33 -8.20 -6.71
N HIS A 66 -8.65 -7.70 -7.76
CA HIS A 66 -7.21 -7.88 -7.94
C HIS A 66 -6.52 -6.62 -8.48
N CYS A 67 -5.21 -6.52 -8.22
CA CYS A 67 -4.39 -5.44 -8.77
C CYS A 67 -3.97 -5.80 -10.21
N PRO A 68 -4.15 -4.92 -11.22
CA PRO A 68 -3.78 -5.20 -12.61
C PRO A 68 -2.29 -5.44 -12.84
N ALA A 69 -1.43 -5.00 -11.91
CA ALA A 69 0.01 -5.21 -11.99
C ALA A 69 0.45 -6.59 -11.44
N LEU A 70 -0.48 -7.48 -11.09
CA LEU A 70 -0.19 -8.83 -10.63
C LEU A 70 -0.11 -9.79 -11.83
N THR A 71 0.91 -10.66 -11.82
CA THR A 71 0.97 -11.83 -12.71
C THR A 71 0.02 -12.93 -12.21
N ASP A 72 -0.19 -13.96 -13.03
CA ASP A 72 -0.98 -15.14 -12.68
C ASP A 72 -0.45 -15.86 -11.42
N ASP A 73 0.87 -15.80 -11.18
CA ASP A 73 1.54 -16.31 -9.98
C ASP A 73 1.46 -15.36 -8.78
N ASN A 74 0.59 -14.35 -8.81
CA ASN A 74 0.42 -13.29 -7.82
C ASN A 74 1.67 -12.41 -7.58
N MET A 75 2.63 -12.40 -8.49
CA MET A 75 3.82 -11.55 -8.39
C MET A 75 3.53 -10.15 -8.89
N CYS A 76 4.01 -9.11 -8.19
CA CYS A 76 3.82 -7.73 -8.64
C CYS A 76 4.88 -7.33 -9.68
N MET A 77 4.45 -7.10 -10.92
CA MET A 77 5.30 -6.75 -12.07
C MET A 77 6.06 -5.43 -11.86
N VAL A 78 5.42 -4.47 -11.19
CA VAL A 78 5.99 -3.13 -10.94
C VAL A 78 6.70 -3.03 -9.59
N HIS A 79 6.90 -4.15 -8.87
CA HIS A 79 7.45 -4.11 -7.52
C HIS A 79 8.84 -3.47 -7.47
N LYS A 80 9.70 -3.76 -8.45
CA LYS A 80 11.07 -3.22 -8.53
C LYS A 80 11.15 -1.91 -9.31
N ASP A 81 10.05 -1.44 -9.89
CA ASP A 81 10.03 -0.20 -10.66
C ASP A 81 10.17 1.01 -9.73
N LYS A 82 11.11 1.91 -10.04
CA LYS A 82 11.33 3.14 -9.27
C LYS A 82 10.19 4.15 -9.43
N LYS A 83 9.41 4.03 -10.51
CA LYS A 83 8.21 4.83 -10.80
C LYS A 83 6.94 4.18 -10.24
N ARG A 84 7.03 3.05 -9.54
CA ARG A 84 5.87 2.42 -8.91
C ARG A 84 5.15 3.45 -8.01
N PRO A 85 3.81 3.42 -7.95
CA PRO A 85 3.09 4.40 -7.15
C PRO A 85 3.53 4.39 -5.70
N ARG A 86 3.70 5.57 -5.10
CA ARG A 86 4.16 5.68 -3.70
C ARG A 86 3.25 4.92 -2.72
N ILE A 87 1.94 4.97 -2.99
CA ILE A 87 0.91 4.21 -2.24
C ILE A 87 1.18 2.70 -2.23
N CYS A 88 1.80 2.14 -3.28
CA CYS A 88 2.18 0.74 -3.32
C CYS A 88 3.25 0.41 -2.28
N SER A 89 4.25 1.30 -2.09
CA SER A 89 5.31 1.15 -1.10
C SER A 89 4.92 1.54 0.32
N ASP A 90 3.90 2.40 0.47
CA ASP A 90 3.47 2.87 1.79
C ASP A 90 2.50 1.90 2.48
N PHE A 91 1.71 1.15 1.72
CA PHE A 91 0.82 0.14 2.31
C PHE A 91 1.56 -0.94 3.14
N PRO A 92 0.95 -1.43 4.24
CA PRO A 92 -0.34 -1.07 4.80
C PRO A 92 -0.30 0.10 5.80
N ILE A 93 0.85 0.76 6.00
CA ILE A 93 1.04 1.82 7.01
C ILE A 93 1.49 3.14 6.36
N PHE A 94 0.61 4.12 6.43
CA PHE A 94 0.80 5.45 5.86
C PHE A 94 1.09 6.47 6.95
N LEU A 95 1.93 7.46 6.64
CA LEU A 95 2.11 8.65 7.47
C LEU A 95 1.42 9.81 6.75
N ILE A 96 0.33 10.32 7.33
CA ILE A 96 -0.53 11.36 6.75
C ILE A 96 -0.70 12.46 7.80
N ASP A 97 -0.19 13.66 7.52
CA ASP A 97 -0.30 14.83 8.41
C ASP A 97 0.12 14.54 9.86
N GLY A 98 1.21 13.77 10.02
CA GLY A 98 1.71 13.37 11.34
C GLY A 98 0.88 12.27 12.04
N ASN A 99 -0.15 11.71 11.39
CA ASN A 99 -0.93 10.58 11.88
C ASN A 99 -0.55 9.31 11.12
N VAL A 100 -0.73 8.17 11.77
CA VAL A 100 -0.47 6.86 11.17
C VAL A 100 -1.81 6.25 10.74
N ALA A 101 -1.99 6.04 9.44
CA ALA A 101 -3.15 5.34 8.91
C ALA A 101 -2.79 3.89 8.55
N VAL A 102 -3.62 2.94 8.97
CA VAL A 102 -3.36 1.50 8.82
C VAL A 102 -4.55 0.85 8.11
N SER A 103 -4.27 0.08 7.05
CA SER A 103 -5.32 -0.68 6.37
C SER A 103 -5.77 -1.86 7.23
N LYS A 104 -7.02 -1.86 7.68
CA LYS A 104 -7.55 -2.93 8.57
C LYS A 104 -7.73 -4.26 7.85
N ASP A 105 -7.93 -4.21 6.53
CA ASP A 105 -8.17 -5.39 5.68
C ASP A 105 -6.88 -6.07 5.21
N CYS A 106 -5.72 -5.56 5.63
CA CYS A 106 -4.44 -6.22 5.39
C CYS A 106 -4.29 -7.45 6.30
N THR A 107 -4.03 -8.62 5.72
CA THR A 107 -3.83 -9.87 6.47
C THR A 107 -2.75 -9.75 7.55
N ALA A 108 -1.64 -9.05 7.28
CA ALA A 108 -0.58 -8.83 8.28
C ALA A 108 -1.06 -7.98 9.47
N VAL A 109 -1.98 -7.04 9.23
CA VAL A 109 -2.63 -6.24 10.28
C VAL A 109 -3.61 -7.11 11.06
N MET A 110 -4.47 -7.87 10.38
CA MET A 110 -5.45 -8.78 10.99
C MET A 110 -4.79 -9.85 11.87
N GLN A 111 -3.61 -10.33 11.49
CA GLN A 111 -2.84 -11.30 12.27
C GLN A 111 -1.97 -10.65 13.37
N GLY A 112 -2.05 -9.34 13.57
CA GLY A 112 -1.34 -8.64 14.64
C GLY A 112 0.18 -8.54 14.43
N ILE A 113 0.71 -8.89 13.25
CA ILE A 113 2.15 -8.82 12.94
C ILE A 113 2.70 -7.40 13.12
N LEU A 114 1.83 -6.40 12.91
CA LEU A 114 2.16 -4.99 13.04
C LEU A 114 2.03 -4.42 14.45
N PHE A 115 1.34 -5.10 15.36
CA PHE A 115 0.98 -4.55 16.68
C PHE A 115 2.18 -4.08 17.51
N PRO A 116 3.34 -4.77 17.54
CA PRO A 116 4.50 -4.27 18.27
C PRO A 116 4.94 -2.88 17.78
N TYR A 117 4.96 -2.67 16.46
CA TYR A 117 5.37 -1.40 15.85
C TYR A 117 4.32 -0.30 16.02
N LEU A 118 3.03 -0.64 15.92
CA LEU A 118 1.95 0.30 16.17
C LEU A 118 1.95 0.78 17.62
N LYS A 119 2.27 -0.11 18.57
CA LYS A 119 2.44 0.24 19.99
C LYS A 119 3.63 1.17 20.21
N GLU A 120 4.78 0.90 19.56
CA GLU A 120 5.94 1.81 19.59
C GLU A 120 5.57 3.21 19.06
N LEU A 121 4.80 3.29 17.97
CA LEU A 121 4.32 4.56 17.41
C LEU A 121 3.34 5.27 18.35
N GLN A 122 2.40 4.56 18.97
CA GLN A 122 1.49 5.14 19.97
C GLN A 122 2.24 5.68 21.18
N MET A 123 3.22 4.94 21.70
CA MET A 123 4.07 5.39 22.81
C MET A 123 4.91 6.62 22.46
N ALA A 124 5.25 6.79 21.19
CA ALA A 124 5.94 7.97 20.68
C ALA A 124 5.00 9.18 20.41
N GLY A 125 3.70 9.05 20.71
CA GLY A 125 2.71 10.13 20.61
C GLY A 125 1.95 10.19 19.28
N TYR A 126 2.11 9.21 18.39
CA TYR A 126 1.39 9.18 17.12
C TYR A 126 -0.01 8.60 17.28
N ARG A 127 -1.00 9.27 16.67
CA ARG A 127 -2.36 8.73 16.58
C ARG A 127 -2.41 7.67 15.47
N ILE A 128 -3.00 6.52 15.80
CA ILE A 128 -3.26 5.44 14.84
C ILE A 128 -4.74 5.50 14.43
N ALA A 129 -4.99 5.54 13.13
CA ALA A 129 -6.32 5.44 12.55
C ALA A 129 -6.36 4.22 11.62
N TYR A 130 -7.46 3.47 11.67
CA TYR A 130 -7.69 2.34 10.77
C TYR A 130 -8.67 2.75 9.68
N PHE A 131 -8.41 2.32 8.45
CA PHE A 131 -9.29 2.52 7.31
C PHE A 131 -9.65 1.18 6.66
#